data_AF-A0A087T3T7-F1
#
_entry.id   AF-A0A087T3T7-F1
#
_cell.length_a   1.000
_cell.length_b   1.000
_cell.length_c   1.000
_cell.angle_alpha   90.00
_cell.angle_beta   90.00
_cell.angle_gamma   90.00
#
_symmetry.space_group_name_H-M   'P 1'
#
loop_
_entity.id
_entity.type
_entity.pdbx_description
1 polymer ?
#
loop_
_entity_poly.entity_id
_entity_poly.type
_entity_poly.pdbx_seq_one_letter_code
_entity_poly.pdbx_strand_id
1 'polypeptide(L)'
;MTLNPQYDTLAKTFVQQFYGMFDDPTRRASLASFYNEDRSMMTFEGEQFFGCSKIMQKIQSLTFQKIAHNITAVDAQPMFDGGILICVLGQLKTDDDPPHGFNQVFILKP
;
A
#
# COMPACT_ATOMS: atom_id res chain seq x y z
N MET A 1 -2.35 -4.03 26.03
CA MET A 1 -2.99 -3.22 24.98
C MET A 1 -2.30 -1.87 24.97
N THR A 2 -1.50 -1.61 23.96
CA THR A 2 -0.72 -0.36 23.89
C THR A 2 -1.00 0.25 22.53
N LEU A 3 -1.79 1.33 22.51
CA LEU A 3 -1.96 2.13 21.32
C LEU A 3 -0.60 2.75 20.97
N ASN A 4 -0.17 2.64 19.71
CA ASN A 4 1.09 3.23 19.27
C ASN A 4 0.93 4.76 19.23
N PRO A 5 1.63 5.55 20.05
CA PRO A 5 1.47 7.02 20.08
C PRO A 5 2.03 7.69 18.81
N GLN A 6 2.88 7.00 18.05
CA GLN A 6 3.50 7.50 16.81
C GLN A 6 2.77 7.01 15.56
N TYR A 7 1.56 6.46 15.70
CA TYR A 7 0.81 5.83 14.61
C TYR A 7 0.67 6.72 13.36
N ASP A 8 0.36 8.00 13.54
CA ASP A 8 0.12 8.94 12.43
C ASP A 8 1.41 9.21 11.65
N THR A 9 2.51 9.47 12.35
CA THR A 9 3.82 9.69 11.71
C THR A 9 4.28 8.44 10.97
N LEU A 10 4.20 7.26 11.62
CA LEU A 10 4.56 5.99 10.99
C LEU A 10 3.70 5.68 9.76
N ALA A 11 2.40 5.94 9.83
CA ALA A 11 1.49 5.75 8.71
C ALA A 11 1.86 6.63 7.51
N LYS A 12 2.07 7.92 7.74
CA LYS A 12 2.46 8.87 6.69
C LYS A 12 3.81 8.53 6.07
N THR A 13 4.79 8.15 6.87
CA THR A 13 6.10 7.68 6.38
C THR A 13 5.98 6.40 5.58
N PHE A 14 5.20 5.42 6.06
CA PHE A 14 4.95 4.17 5.34
C PHE A 14 4.30 4.44 3.99
N VAL A 15 3.24 5.25 3.94
CA VAL A 15 2.54 5.62 2.70
C VAL A 15 3.50 6.26 1.70
N GLN A 16 4.29 7.23 2.15
CA GLN A 16 5.26 7.90 1.29
C GLN A 16 6.30 6.92 0.72
N GLN A 17 6.81 6.00 1.55
CA GLN A 17 7.77 4.99 1.10
C GLN A 17 7.14 3.97 0.17
N PHE A 18 5.95 3.47 0.50
CA PHE A 18 5.23 2.46 -0.26
C PHE A 18 4.94 2.95 -1.69
N TYR A 19 4.28 4.10 -1.85
CA TYR A 19 3.99 4.64 -3.19
C TYR A 19 5.26 5.08 -3.92
N GLY A 20 6.25 5.63 -3.22
CA GLY A 20 7.55 5.97 -3.82
C GLY A 20 8.32 4.75 -4.36
N MET A 21 8.17 3.57 -3.74
CA MET A 21 8.70 2.31 -4.27
C MET A 21 7.79 1.70 -5.34
N PHE A 22 6.48 1.89 -5.24
CA PHE A 22 5.52 1.38 -6.21
C PHE A 22 5.66 2.08 -7.56
N ASP A 23 5.86 3.39 -7.58
CA ASP A 23 5.94 4.20 -8.80
C ASP A 23 7.24 3.95 -9.57
N ASP A 24 8.29 3.57 -8.86
CA ASP A 24 9.61 3.29 -9.43
C ASP A 24 9.72 1.82 -9.90
N PRO A 25 9.82 1.55 -11.22
CA PRO A 25 9.92 0.18 -11.73
C PRO A 25 11.11 -0.61 -11.16
N THR A 26 12.19 0.06 -10.78
CA THR A 26 13.40 -0.59 -10.23
C THR A 26 13.24 -1.01 -8.78
N ARG A 27 12.38 -0.30 -8.03
CA ARG A 27 12.11 -0.55 -6.60
C ARG A 27 10.80 -1.28 -6.34
N ARG A 28 9.96 -1.46 -7.35
CA ARG A 28 8.66 -2.15 -7.22
C ARG A 28 8.80 -3.58 -6.66
N ALA A 29 9.88 -4.28 -7.02
CA ALA A 29 10.16 -5.61 -6.46
C ALA A 29 10.42 -5.58 -4.93
N SER A 30 10.93 -4.46 -4.40
CA SER A 30 11.21 -4.27 -2.98
C SER A 30 9.95 -4.11 -2.12
N LEU A 31 8.77 -3.93 -2.73
CA LEU A 31 7.49 -3.94 -2.02
C LEU A 31 7.22 -5.25 -1.28
N ALA A 32 7.86 -6.34 -1.71
CA ALA A 32 7.80 -7.63 -1.02
C ALA A 32 8.17 -7.52 0.46
N SER A 33 9.06 -6.57 0.83
CA SER A 33 9.49 -6.35 2.21
C SER A 33 8.38 -5.82 3.14
N PHE A 34 7.33 -5.21 2.58
CA PHE A 34 6.18 -4.73 3.33
C PHE A 34 5.10 -5.79 3.56
N TYR A 35 5.25 -6.96 2.95
CA TYR A 35 4.30 -8.06 3.08
C TYR A 35 4.93 -9.25 3.80
N ASN A 36 4.24 -9.76 4.81
CA ASN A 36 4.60 -11.02 5.45
C ASN A 36 4.33 -12.20 4.50
N GLU A 37 5.20 -13.21 4.53
CA GLU A 37 5.16 -14.37 3.64
C GLU A 37 3.80 -15.09 3.67
N ASP A 38 3.27 -15.34 4.87
CA ASP A 38 2.09 -16.20 5.06
C ASP A 38 0.89 -15.49 5.69
N ARG A 39 1.04 -14.25 6.17
CA ARG A 39 -0.01 -13.54 6.92
C ARG A 39 -0.57 -12.32 6.21
N SER A 40 0.13 -11.82 5.19
CA SER A 40 -0.36 -10.67 4.43
C SER A 40 -1.47 -11.08 3.47
N MET A 41 -2.45 -10.20 3.34
CA MET A 41 -3.56 -10.36 2.40
C MET A 41 -3.76 -9.03 1.67
N MET A 42 -3.89 -9.10 0.35
CA MET A 42 -4.26 -7.96 -0.49
C MET A 42 -5.58 -8.28 -1.18
N THR A 43 -6.50 -7.32 -1.19
CA THR A 43 -7.67 -7.37 -2.07
C THR A 43 -7.52 -6.29 -3.12
N PHE A 44 -7.58 -6.65 -4.39
CA PHE A 44 -7.40 -5.73 -5.51
C PHE A 44 -8.57 -5.90 -6.47
N GLU A 45 -9.40 -4.87 -6.63
CA GLU A 45 -10.58 -4.88 -7.53
C GLU A 45 -11.50 -6.10 -7.34
N GLY A 46 -11.70 -6.53 -6.08
CA GLY A 46 -12.55 -7.67 -5.71
C GLY A 46 -11.84 -9.03 -5.67
N GLU A 47 -10.61 -9.14 -6.17
CA GLU A 47 -9.81 -10.36 -6.13
C GLU A 47 -8.93 -10.40 -4.87
N GLN A 48 -8.86 -11.56 -4.20
CA GLN A 48 -8.08 -11.74 -2.98
C GLN A 48 -6.78 -12.52 -3.23
N PHE A 49 -5.68 -12.00 -2.69
CA PHE A 49 -4.34 -12.57 -2.78
C PHE A 49 -3.77 -12.76 -1.39
N PHE A 50 -3.54 -14.02 -1.03
CA PHE A 50 -3.01 -14.40 0.29
C PHE A 50 -1.54 -14.79 0.19
N GLY A 51 -0.71 -14.20 1.05
CA GLY A 51 0.73 -14.38 1.11
C GLY A 51 1.52 -13.48 0.16
N CYS A 52 2.75 -13.14 0.55
CA CYS A 52 3.61 -12.21 -0.18
C CYS A 52 3.84 -12.62 -1.65
N SER A 53 4.05 -13.92 -1.91
CA SER A 53 4.27 -14.43 -3.26
C SER A 53 3.11 -14.11 -4.23
N LYS A 54 1.86 -14.37 -3.81
CA LYS A 54 0.67 -14.10 -4.65
C LYS A 54 0.43 -12.60 -4.82
N ILE A 55 0.67 -11.82 -3.76
CA ILE A 55 0.57 -10.36 -3.80
C ILE A 55 1.55 -9.78 -4.83
N MET A 56 2.82 -10.21 -4.76
CA MET A 56 3.85 -9.75 -5.69
C MET A 56 3.61 -10.22 -7.12
N GLN A 57 3.10 -11.43 -7.31
CA GLN A 57 2.68 -11.92 -8.63
C GLN A 57 1.58 -11.03 -9.22
N LYS A 58 0.58 -10.63 -8.43
CA LYS A 58 -0.46 -9.70 -8.89
C LYS A 58 0.14 -8.35 -9.26
N ILE A 59 0.99 -7.77 -8.41
CA ILE A 59 1.64 -6.48 -8.68
C ILE A 59 2.46 -6.53 -9.98
N GLN A 60 3.18 -7.62 -10.22
CA GLN A 60 3.97 -7.82 -11.45
C GLN A 60 3.12 -8.09 -12.69
N SER A 61 1.90 -8.60 -12.52
CA SER A 61 0.96 -8.87 -13.63
C SER A 61 0.28 -7.60 -14.16
N LEU A 62 0.40 -6.48 -13.46
CA LEU A 62 -0.17 -5.20 -13.89
C LEU A 62 0.58 -4.72 -15.15
N THR A 63 -0.18 -4.38 -16.19
CA THR A 63 0.37 -4.16 -17.54
C THR A 63 0.88 -2.75 -17.81
N PHE A 64 0.77 -1.84 -16.84
CA PHE A 64 1.24 -0.46 -17.00
C PHE A 64 2.79 -0.41 -17.05
N GLN A 65 3.33 0.51 -17.84
CA GLN A 65 4.78 0.75 -17.87
C GLN A 65 5.18 1.76 -16.79
N LYS A 66 4.37 2.81 -16.64
CA LYS A 66 4.54 3.88 -15.66
C LYS A 66 3.27 4.04 -14.86
N ILE A 67 3.46 4.28 -13.56
CA ILE A 67 2.38 4.67 -12.67
C ILE A 67 2.89 5.82 -11.80
N ALA A 68 2.03 6.80 -11.55
CA ALA A 68 2.29 7.89 -10.63
C ALA A 68 1.09 8.03 -9.68
N HIS A 69 1.35 7.91 -8.38
CA HIS A 69 0.34 8.14 -7.35
C HIS A 69 0.47 9.56 -6.79
N ASN A 70 -0.64 10.28 -6.79
CA ASN A 70 -0.79 11.57 -6.13
C ASN A 70 -1.71 11.40 -4.90
N ILE A 71 -1.12 11.41 -3.71
CA ILE A 71 -1.85 11.19 -2.46
C ILE A 71 -2.52 12.49 -2.02
N THR A 72 -3.84 12.46 -1.85
CA THR A 72 -4.63 13.64 -1.45
C THR A 72 -4.91 13.66 0.05
N ALA A 73 -5.15 12.50 0.65
CA ALA A 73 -5.36 12.36 2.09
C ALA A 73 -4.82 11.03 2.62
N VAL A 74 -4.31 11.08 3.85
CA VAL A 74 -3.87 9.91 4.61
C VAL A 74 -4.44 10.05 6.01
N ASP A 75 -5.37 9.17 6.36
CA ASP A 75 -5.97 9.09 7.67
C ASP A 75 -5.51 7.80 8.35
N ALA A 76 -5.10 7.88 9.61
CA ALA A 76 -4.61 6.73 10.35
C ALA A 76 -5.31 6.61 11.71
N GLN A 77 -5.44 5.37 12.20
CA GLN A 77 -5.94 5.08 13.54
C GLN A 77 -5.09 3.99 14.20
N PRO A 78 -4.73 4.13 15.48
CA PRO A 78 -4.05 3.06 16.20
C PRO A 78 -5.03 1.92 16.52
N MET A 79 -4.57 0.69 16.43
CA MET A 79 -5.32 -0.52 16.79
C MET A 79 -4.97 -1.00 18.20
N PHE A 80 -5.89 -1.72 18.84
CA PHE A 80 -5.72 -2.21 20.23
C PHE A 80 -4.54 -3.19 20.41
N ASP A 81 -4.11 -3.82 19.32
CA ASP A 81 -3.01 -4.77 19.28
C ASP A 81 -1.66 -4.13 18.90
N GLY A 82 -1.58 -2.78 18.89
CA GLY A 82 -0.38 -2.04 18.54
C GLY A 82 -0.17 -1.85 17.03
N GLY A 83 -1.06 -2.40 16.20
CA GLY A 83 -1.11 -2.13 14.77
C GLY A 83 -1.64 -0.73 14.43
N ILE A 84 -1.64 -0.41 13.14
CA ILE A 84 -2.11 0.88 12.61
C ILE A 84 -3.02 0.60 11.41
N LEU A 85 -4.24 1.11 11.45
CA LEU A 85 -5.14 1.15 10.29
C LEU A 85 -4.87 2.45 9.52
N ILE A 86 -4.69 2.36 8.22
CA ILE A 86 -4.39 3.50 7.34
C ILE A 86 -5.40 3.49 6.20
N CYS A 87 -6.06 4.62 5.98
CA CYS A 87 -6.89 4.89 4.83
C CYS A 87 -6.19 5.94 3.95
N VAL A 88 -5.96 5.59 2.69
CA VAL A 88 -5.34 6.45 1.70
C VAL A 88 -6.37 6.81 0.64
N LEU A 89 -6.47 8.10 0.35
CA LEU A 89 -7.21 8.62 -0.79
C LEU A 89 -6.23 9.34 -1.71
N GLY A 90 -6.43 9.18 -3.01
CA GLY A 90 -5.58 9.83 -3.99
C GLY A 90 -6.07 9.69 -5.41
N GLN A 91 -5.20 10.10 -6.33
CA GLN A 91 -5.35 9.86 -7.75
C GLN A 91 -4.14 9.08 -8.25
N LEU A 92 -4.34 8.16 -9.18
CA LEU A 92 -3.28 7.47 -9.89
C LEU A 92 -3.38 7.77 -11.37
N LYS A 93 -2.23 7.83 -12.04
CA LYS A 93 -2.14 7.91 -13.48
C LYS A 93 -1.26 6.78 -13.99
N THR A 94 -1.81 5.96 -14.87
CA THR A 94 -1.10 4.87 -15.56
C THR A 94 -0.81 5.31 -16.98
N ASP A 95 0.46 5.25 -17.39
CA ASP A 95 0.90 5.58 -18.75
C ASP A 95 0.29 6.90 -19.27
N ASP A 96 -0.46 6.83 -20.38
CA ASP A 96 -1.16 7.96 -21.00
C ASP A 96 -2.66 8.02 -20.64
N ASP A 97 -3.13 7.13 -19.76
CA ASP A 97 -4.52 7.12 -19.33
C ASP A 97 -4.85 8.39 -18.51
N PRO A 98 -6.13 8.81 -18.51
CA PRO A 98 -6.59 9.86 -17.61
C PRO A 98 -6.30 9.52 -16.14
N PRO A 99 -6.08 10.52 -15.26
CA PRO A 99 -6.00 10.27 -13.83
C PRO A 99 -7.30 9.65 -13.28
N HIS A 100 -7.16 8.59 -12.49
CA HIS A 100 -8.26 7.91 -11.83
C HIS A 100 -8.19 8.14 -10.32
N GLY A 101 -9.32 8.38 -9.68
CA GLY A 101 -9.41 8.37 -8.22
C GLY A 101 -9.20 6.95 -7.70
N PHE A 102 -8.44 6.79 -6.62
CA PHE A 102 -8.27 5.51 -5.95
C PHE A 102 -8.40 5.67 -4.44
N ASN A 103 -8.75 4.56 -3.79
CA ASN A 103 -8.62 4.40 -2.35
C ASN A 103 -7.79 3.15 -2.06
N GLN A 104 -7.09 3.16 -0.93
CA GLN A 104 -6.38 1.98 -0.46
C GLN A 104 -6.35 1.95 1.05
N VAL A 105 -6.55 0.77 1.62
CA VAL A 105 -6.51 0.55 3.07
C VAL A 105 -5.34 -0.36 3.40
N PHE A 106 -4.56 0.02 4.41
CA PHE A 106 -3.47 -0.78 4.95
C PHE A 106 -3.69 -1.06 6.42
N ILE A 107 -3.25 -2.24 6.86
CA ILE A 107 -3.12 -2.58 8.27
C ILE A 107 -1.66 -2.89 8.52
N LEU A 108 -0.95 -2.00 9.21
CA LEU A 108 0.40 -2.24 9.66
C LEU A 108 0.38 -3.02 10.97
N LYS A 109 1.24 -4.03 11.05
CA LYS A 109 1.49 -4.79 12.28
C LYS A 109 2.97 -4.59 12.68
N PRO A 110 3.26 -4.54 13.99
CA PRO A 110 4.62 -4.51 14.49
C PRO A 110 5.35 -5.85 14.26
#